data_AF-A0A9E5UMK7-F1
#
_entry.id   AF-A0A9E5UMK7-F1
#
_cell.length_a   1.000
_cell.length_b   1.000
_cell.length_c   1.000
_cell.angle_alpha   90.00
_cell.angle_beta   90.00
_cell.angle_gamma   90.00
#
_symmetry.space_group_name_H-M   'P 1'
#
loop_
_entity.id
_entity.type
_entity.pdbx_description
1 polymer ?
#
loop_
_entity_poly.entity_id
_entity_poly.type
_entity_poly.pdbx_seq_one_letter_code
_entity_poly.pdbx_strand_id
1 'polypeptide(L)'
;MPPAIAQALGRENGLSYSAAQIQTYATLGGLPHLDNKYTVFGEVVEGLEVIDRIAALEVDKSDDWPLEDVVIQARLLPANYQPKATLPSIK
;
A
#
# COMPACT_ATOMS: atom_id res chain seq x y z
N MET A 1 8.73 8.90 3.25
CA MET A 1 8.43 9.87 4.34
C MET A 1 9.73 10.19 5.08
N PRO A 2 10.01 11.44 5.50
CA PRO A 2 11.21 11.75 6.27
C PRO A 2 11.30 10.91 7.57
N PRO A 3 12.48 10.37 7.94
CA PRO A 3 12.66 9.50 9.11
C PRO A 3 12.15 10.11 10.43
N ALA A 4 12.21 11.45 10.53
CA ALA A 4 11.74 12.21 11.68
C ALA A 4 10.23 12.07 11.92
N ILE A 5 9.43 11.97 10.85
CA ILE A 5 7.96 11.87 10.94
C ILE A 5 7.54 10.45 11.35
N ALA A 6 8.24 9.42 10.87
CA ALA A 6 7.99 8.03 11.26
C ALA A 6 8.25 7.80 12.77
N GLN A 7 9.33 8.39 13.32
CA GLN A 7 9.61 8.32 14.76
C GLN A 7 8.59 9.09 15.61
N ALA A 8 8.15 10.27 15.13
CA ALA A 8 7.15 11.07 15.83
C ALA A 8 5.79 10.35 15.90
N LEU A 9 5.31 9.81 14.77
CA LEU A 9 4.05 9.07 14.68
C LEU A 9 4.06 7.76 15.47
N GLY A 10 5.20 7.07 15.53
CA GLY A 10 5.35 5.87 16.36
C GLY A 10 5.20 6.18 17.84
N ARG A 11 5.90 7.22 18.33
CA ARG A 11 5.80 7.67 19.73
C ARG A 11 4.38 8.08 20.11
N GLU A 12 3.64 8.73 19.22
CA GLU A 12 2.24 9.13 19.45
C GLU A 12 1.28 7.95 19.53
N ASN A 13 1.54 6.84 18.81
CA ASN A 13 0.71 5.64 18.85
C ASN A 13 1.22 4.58 19.86
N GLY A 14 2.21 4.90 20.70
CA GLY A 14 2.80 3.95 21.67
C GLY A 14 3.66 2.85 21.02
N LEU A 15 4.05 3.03 19.76
CA LEU A 15 4.82 2.08 18.96
C LEU A 15 6.26 2.57 18.80
N SER A 16 7.21 1.81 19.34
CA SER A 16 8.63 2.09 19.14
C SER A 16 9.10 1.38 17.87
N TYR A 17 9.18 2.12 16.75
CA TYR A 17 9.76 1.58 15.51
C TYR A 17 11.27 1.36 15.66
N SER A 18 11.76 0.20 15.25
CA SER A 18 13.20 -0.09 15.22
C SER A 18 13.89 0.76 14.15
N ALA A 19 15.21 0.94 14.27
CA ALA A 19 16.00 1.66 13.28
C ALA A 19 15.85 1.06 11.86
N ALA A 20 15.69 -0.28 11.77
CA ALA A 20 15.43 -0.97 10.52
C ALA A 20 14.04 -0.63 9.95
N GLN A 21 12.99 -0.60 10.78
CA GLN A 21 11.63 -0.23 10.32
C GLN A 21 11.56 1.22 9.85
N ILE A 22 12.24 2.13 10.53
CA ILE A 22 12.32 3.54 10.12
C ILE A 22 13.03 3.67 8.77
N GLN A 23 14.11 2.89 8.56
CA GLN A 23 14.82 2.86 7.30
C GLN A 23 13.93 2.33 6.18
N THR A 24 13.20 1.23 6.41
CA THR A 24 12.23 0.66 5.45
C THR A 24 11.16 1.68 5.07
N TYR A 25 10.52 2.35 6.04
CA TYR A 25 9.53 3.40 5.76
C TYR A 25 10.11 4.63 5.02
N ALA A 26 11.40 4.89 5.20
CA ALA A 26 12.09 5.96 4.49
C ALA A 26 12.44 5.59 3.04
N THR A 27 12.85 4.34 2.79
CA THR A 27 13.37 3.89 1.47
C THR A 27 12.31 3.29 0.55
N LEU A 28 11.43 2.44 1.09
CA LEU A 28 10.40 1.72 0.33
C LEU A 28 9.06 2.48 0.34
N GLY A 29 8.88 3.40 1.29
CA GLY A 29 7.60 4.05 1.56
C GLY A 29 6.74 3.24 2.53
N GLY A 30 5.51 3.70 2.76
CA GLY A 30 4.57 3.09 3.71
C GLY A 30 3.94 4.13 4.65
N LEU A 31 2.81 3.75 5.26
CA LEU A 31 2.01 4.61 6.12
C LEU A 31 2.04 4.09 7.57
N PRO A 32 3.04 4.46 8.38
CA PRO A 32 3.24 3.93 9.73
C PRO A 32 2.11 4.28 10.71
N HIS A 33 1.16 5.14 10.33
CA HIS A 33 -0.01 5.42 11.16
C HIS A 33 -1.15 4.39 10.99
N LEU A 34 -1.04 3.48 10.02
CA LEU A 34 -1.99 2.39 9.78
C LEU A 34 -1.59 1.09 10.48
N ASP A 35 -0.32 0.98 10.89
CA ASP A 35 0.21 -0.15 11.65
C ASP A 35 -0.57 -0.35 12.96
N ASN A 36 -0.89 -1.60 13.30
CA ASN A 36 -1.74 -2.02 14.42
C ASN A 36 -3.19 -1.53 14.40
N LYS A 37 -3.61 -0.75 13.39
CA LYS A 37 -5.02 -0.38 13.18
C LYS A 37 -5.68 -1.21 12.08
N TYR A 38 -4.91 -1.72 11.12
CA TYR A 38 -5.41 -2.49 9.98
C TYR A 38 -4.59 -3.77 9.77
N THR A 39 -5.28 -4.88 9.56
CA THR A 39 -4.66 -6.18 9.25
C THR A 39 -4.46 -6.29 7.74
N VAL A 40 -3.19 -6.43 7.32
CA VAL A 40 -2.84 -6.67 5.91
C VAL A 40 -3.18 -8.11 5.54
N PHE A 41 -4.02 -8.30 4.52
CA PHE A 41 -4.48 -9.63 4.05
C PHE A 41 -3.91 -10.04 2.68
N GLY A 42 -3.23 -9.14 1.98
CA GLY A 42 -2.65 -9.39 0.67
C GLY A 42 -1.83 -8.23 0.15
N GLU A 43 -1.04 -8.49 -0.89
CA GLU A 43 -0.23 -7.51 -1.60
C GLU A 43 -0.49 -7.60 -3.11
N VAL A 44 -0.22 -6.51 -3.81
CA VAL A 44 -0.36 -6.46 -5.28
C VAL A 44 0.92 -7.03 -5.88
N VAL A 45 0.81 -8.19 -6.52
CA VAL A 45 1.96 -8.87 -7.17
C VAL A 45 2.21 -8.37 -8.59
N GLU A 46 1.16 -7.99 -9.33
CA GLU A 46 1.25 -7.57 -10.73
C GLU A 46 0.24 -6.44 -11.00
N GLY A 47 0.53 -5.59 -11.99
CA GLY A 47 -0.43 -4.57 -12.44
C GLY A 47 -0.49 -3.30 -11.60
N LEU A 48 0.61 -2.91 -10.94
CA LEU A 48 0.73 -1.60 -10.26
C LEU A 48 0.36 -0.42 -11.21
N GLU A 49 0.70 -0.54 -12.49
CA GLU A 49 0.33 0.43 -13.54
C GLU A 49 -1.19 0.64 -13.68
N VAL A 50 -2.01 -0.37 -13.38
CA VAL A 50 -3.48 -0.25 -13.43
C VAL A 50 -3.97 0.63 -12.29
N ILE A 51 -3.34 0.52 -11.11
CA ILE A 51 -3.66 1.37 -9.96
C ILE A 51 -3.33 2.83 -10.29
N ASP A 52 -2.16 3.08 -10.88
CA ASP A 52 -1.77 4.44 -11.28
C ASP A 52 -2.76 5.04 -12.30
N ARG A 53 -3.24 4.22 -13.25
CA ARG A 53 -4.26 4.64 -14.21
C ARG A 53 -5.60 4.96 -13.57
N ILE A 54 -6.04 4.17 -12.58
CA ILE A 54 -7.28 4.44 -11.84
C ILE A 54 -7.14 5.70 -11.00
N ALA A 55 -5.98 5.90 -10.35
CA ALA A 55 -5.69 7.09 -9.55
C ALA A 55 -5.64 8.39 -10.38
N ALA A 56 -5.37 8.28 -11.69
CA ALA A 56 -5.35 9.41 -12.61
C ALA A 56 -6.72 9.75 -13.22
N LEU A 57 -7.79 9.01 -12.89
CA LEU A 57 -9.14 9.31 -13.39
C LEU A 57 -9.66 10.61 -12.82
N GLU A 58 -10.46 11.31 -13.61
CA GLU A 58 -11.14 12.51 -13.15
C GLU A 58 -12.24 12.13 -12.14
N VAL A 59 -12.22 12.82 -11.00
CA VAL A 59 -13.19 12.64 -9.92
C VAL A 59 -14.10 13.85 -9.82
N ASP A 60 -15.32 13.62 -9.35
CA ASP A 60 -16.22 14.68 -8.94
C ASP A 60 -15.65 15.42 -7.71
N LYS A 61 -15.80 16.74 -7.69
CA LYS A 61 -15.23 17.61 -6.65
C LYS A 61 -16.00 17.61 -5.33
N SER A 62 -17.24 17.11 -5.32
CA SER A 62 -18.07 17.04 -4.12
C SER A 62 -17.71 15.82 -3.29
N ASP A 63 -17.64 14.65 -3.95
CA ASP A 63 -17.67 13.35 -3.26
C ASP A 63 -16.45 12.46 -3.57
N ASP A 64 -15.46 12.98 -4.32
CA ASP A 64 -14.25 12.27 -4.77
C ASP A 64 -14.54 10.97 -5.56
N TRP A 65 -15.77 10.83 -6.08
CA TRP A 65 -16.18 9.67 -6.86
C TRP A 65 -15.72 9.82 -8.32
N PRO A 66 -15.18 8.76 -8.97
CA PRO A 66 -14.80 8.81 -10.38
C PRO A 66 -15.97 9.18 -11.29
N LEU A 67 -15.73 10.05 -12.29
CA LEU A 67 -16.77 10.41 -13.26
C LEU A 67 -17.16 9.23 -14.17
N GLU A 68 -16.25 8.29 -14.37
CA GLU A 68 -16.48 7.03 -15.07
C GLU A 68 -16.43 5.86 -14.09
N ASP A 69 -17.46 5.01 -14.13
CA ASP A 69 -17.57 3.86 -13.23
C ASP A 69 -16.46 2.82 -13.49
N VAL A 70 -15.68 2.52 -12.46
CA VAL A 70 -14.63 1.50 -12.48
C VAL A 70 -15.16 0.21 -11.84
N VAL A 71 -15.46 -0.79 -12.67
CA VAL A 71 -15.99 -2.08 -12.19
C VAL A 71 -14.86 -3.07 -11.91
N ILE A 72 -14.84 -3.61 -10.69
CA ILE A 72 -13.90 -4.67 -10.30
C ILE A 72 -14.47 -6.04 -10.66
N GLN A 73 -13.73 -6.79 -11.47
CA GLN A 73 -14.02 -8.19 -11.74
C GLN A 73 -13.08 -9.08 -10.95
N ALA A 74 -13.64 -9.88 -10.03
CA ALA A 74 -12.87 -10.84 -9.24
C ALA A 74 -12.91 -12.23 -9.89
N ARG A 75 -11.76 -12.91 -9.90
CA ARG A 75 -11.63 -14.31 -10.31
C ARG A 75 -10.84 -15.07 -9.25
N LEU A 76 -11.36 -16.23 -8.83
CA LEU A 76 -10.59 -17.18 -8.03
C LEU A 76 -9.53 -17.84 -8.89
N LEU A 77 -8.27 -17.70 -8.48
CA LEU A 77 -7.15 -18.34 -9.13
C LEU A 77 -7.01 -19.80 -8.63
N PRO A 78 -6.56 -20.72 -9.49
CA PRO A 78 -6.36 -22.10 -9.11
C PRO A 78 -5.20 -22.23 -8.11
N ALA A 79 -5.19 -23.31 -7.32
CA ALA A 79 -4.20 -23.55 -6.26
C ALA A 79 -2.74 -23.63 -6.74
N ASN A 80 -2.51 -23.78 -8.05
CA ASN A 80 -1.19 -23.83 -8.68
C ASN A 80 -0.77 -22.52 -9.36
N TYR A 81 -1.47 -21.41 -9.10
CA TYR A 81 -1.11 -20.11 -9.66
C TYR A 81 0.26 -19.65 -9.16
N GLN A 82 1.13 -19.28 -10.10
CA GLN A 82 2.41 -18.63 -9.82
C GLN A 82 2.34 -17.18 -10.34
N PRO A 83 2.55 -16.17 -9.48
CA PRO A 83 2.61 -14.78 -9.93
C PRO A 83 3.76 -14.59 -10.93
N LYS A 84 3.56 -13.87 -12.03
CA LYS A 84 4.63 -13.71 -13.04
C LYS A 84 5.71 -12.74 -12.58
N ALA A 85 5.40 -11.82 -11.68
CA ALA A 85 6.38 -10.97 -11.03
C ALA A 85 6.92 -11.67 -9.79
N THR A 86 8.18 -12.08 -9.85
CA THR A 86 8.92 -12.53 -8.67
C THR A 86 9.22 -11.28 -7.84
N LEU A 87 8.58 -11.14 -6.67
CA LEU A 87 8.90 -10.06 -5.74
C LEU A 87 10.39 -10.13 -5.38
N PRO A 88 11.12 -9.00 -5.35
CA PRO A 88 12.45 -8.99 -4.75
C PRO A 88 12.29 -9.43 -3.29
N SER A 89 12.93 -10.54 -2.93
CA SER A 89 12.89 -11.05 -1.57
C SER A 89 13.33 -9.95 -0.61
N ILE A 90 12.42 -9.51 0.24
CA ILE A 90 12.73 -8.63 1.36
C ILE A 90 13.59 -9.47 2.32
N LYS A 91 14.91 -9.29 2.25
CA LYS A 91 15.86 -9.78 3.25
C LYS A 91 16.04 -8.73 4.33
#